data_AF-A0A543JPG7-F1
#
_entry.id   AF-A0A543JPG7-F1
#
_cell.length_a   1.000
_cell.length_b   1.000
_cell.length_c   1.000
_cell.angle_alpha   90.00
_cell.angle_beta   90.00
_cell.angle_gamma   90.00
#
_symmetry.space_group_name_H-M   'P 1'
#
loop_
_entity.id
_entity.type
_entity.pdbx_description
1 polymer ?
#
loop_
_entity_poly.entity_id
_entity_poly.type
_entity_poly.pdbx_seq_one_letter_code
_entity_poly.pdbx_strand_id
1 'polypeptide(L)'
;MTVDTGPTAGGTPDADVIFVAMPGTVRGPNAGWTNVEQIKKHLYERVAREVGEEMGRRFRVRVEVDEYRPGNIHQSMFGAALHAPVYIADLTGLNANVYLELGVRWAVRDNVTVLTCQSLQDDLAFNVAPSKAVEYGNDPEKLETACKRIVEMIVKGLRNPDHVDSLVRQGTELVAVGRRELRELRDENARLHHQRGEDLITAARTASHDQRVDLLRQAVEVNPANAEAHLLLGEAAIAADDHPTAITHLTRAVSLDETDSRAWRQLGVAQSKHGSLDAAAHSVQRCIARAPDDAEAHAILGGIHRRRARSHYDDAGVYDFAALRQARDAYAEAGRIDRRDTYPLMNVVRLDLLLAGDDGDLCARALAAADTLTGLARYSAMEEGHRDRWKWFDYADALAFAGQEREALAAARRGLALFEPPHRRAAGVTAADPLQDIVNHTPLPAEVDAAVRALIDAYRSPEG
;
A
#
# COMPACT_ATOMS: atom_id res chain seq x y z
N MET A 1 14.41 -16.98 -23.38
CA MET A 1 15.01 -17.73 -22.25
C MET A 1 15.27 -16.73 -21.14
N THR A 2 14.31 -16.62 -20.22
CA THR A 2 14.40 -15.84 -18.98
C THR A 2 15.33 -16.56 -18.02
N VAL A 3 16.42 -15.91 -17.61
CA VAL A 3 17.32 -16.43 -16.58
C VAL A 3 16.77 -15.97 -15.23
N ASP A 4 16.24 -16.96 -14.50
CA ASP A 4 15.82 -16.89 -13.12
C ASP A 4 17.01 -16.49 -12.22
N THR A 5 16.84 -15.45 -11.41
CA THR A 5 17.86 -14.93 -10.47
C THR A 5 17.28 -14.71 -9.07
N GLY A 6 16.38 -15.59 -8.63
CA GLY A 6 16.04 -15.74 -7.22
C GLY A 6 17.09 -16.56 -6.45
N PRO A 7 17.47 -16.18 -5.21
CA PRO A 7 18.38 -16.97 -4.40
C PRO A 7 17.64 -18.21 -3.85
N THR A 8 18.12 -19.40 -4.21
CA THR A 8 17.67 -20.65 -3.60
C THR A 8 18.21 -20.75 -2.17
N ALA A 9 17.30 -20.73 -1.20
CA ALA A 9 17.61 -20.93 0.21
C ALA A 9 18.07 -22.38 0.45
N GLY A 10 19.27 -22.57 1.01
CA GLY A 10 19.72 -23.87 1.53
C GLY A 10 21.18 -24.27 1.27
N GLY A 11 21.96 -23.49 0.53
CA GLY A 11 23.41 -23.74 0.34
C GLY A 11 24.25 -23.09 1.44
N THR A 12 25.28 -23.78 1.94
CA THR A 12 26.41 -23.12 2.60
C THR A 12 26.83 -21.90 1.76
N PRO A 13 27.12 -20.72 2.35
CA PRO A 13 27.44 -19.53 1.56
C PRO A 13 28.55 -19.86 0.57
N ASP A 14 28.23 -19.79 -0.72
CA ASP A 14 29.18 -20.09 -1.80
C ASP A 14 30.40 -19.18 -1.61
N ALA A 15 31.58 -19.79 -1.59
CA ALA A 15 32.82 -19.01 -1.46
C ALA A 15 32.97 -18.08 -2.65
N ASP A 16 33.26 -16.80 -2.39
CA ASP A 16 33.56 -15.81 -3.42
C ASP A 16 34.76 -16.28 -4.25
N VAL A 17 34.73 -16.05 -5.56
CA VAL A 17 35.76 -16.57 -6.47
C VAL A 17 36.81 -15.50 -6.76
N ILE A 18 38.08 -15.81 -6.47
CA ILE A 18 39.24 -15.12 -7.04
C ILE A 18 39.62 -15.86 -8.31
N PHE A 19 39.31 -15.27 -9.46
CA PHE A 19 39.68 -15.85 -10.74
C PHE A 19 41.08 -15.40 -11.14
N VAL A 20 41.90 -16.34 -11.61
CA VAL A 20 43.26 -16.08 -12.09
C VAL A 20 43.37 -16.50 -13.55
N ALA A 21 43.63 -15.53 -14.41
CA ALA A 21 43.81 -15.75 -15.85
C ALA A 21 45.22 -16.26 -16.14
N MET A 22 45.30 -17.45 -16.75
CA MET A 22 46.50 -18.10 -17.32
C MET A 22 47.86 -17.93 -16.59
N PRO A 23 47.97 -18.22 -15.27
CA PRO A 23 49.23 -18.07 -14.54
C PRO A 23 50.32 -19.01 -15.04
N GLY A 24 51.51 -18.48 -15.32
CA GLY A 24 52.71 -19.26 -15.69
C GLY A 24 52.61 -20.08 -16.99
N THR A 25 51.64 -19.77 -17.86
CA THR A 25 51.35 -20.54 -19.09
C THR A 25 52.36 -20.33 -20.22
N VAL A 26 52.83 -19.10 -20.39
CA VAL A 26 53.95 -18.78 -21.28
C VAL A 26 55.15 -18.44 -20.41
N ARG A 27 56.25 -19.17 -20.61
CA ARG A 27 57.44 -19.05 -19.78
C ARG A 27 58.33 -17.97 -20.40
N GLY A 28 58.34 -16.79 -19.81
CA GLY A 28 59.33 -15.77 -20.14
C GLY A 28 60.75 -16.29 -19.84
N PRO A 29 61.79 -15.75 -20.50
CA PRO A 29 63.17 -16.20 -20.32
C PRO A 29 63.68 -16.07 -18.87
N ASN A 30 63.01 -15.27 -18.04
CA ASN A 30 63.41 -14.93 -16.67
C ASN A 30 62.44 -15.48 -15.59
N ALA A 31 61.56 -16.43 -15.92
CA ALA A 31 60.59 -16.97 -14.97
C ALA A 31 61.25 -17.82 -13.86
N GLY A 32 61.17 -17.37 -12.61
CA GLY A 32 61.69 -18.07 -11.43
C GLY A 32 60.78 -19.19 -10.90
N TRP A 33 59.48 -19.13 -11.19
CA TRP A 33 58.49 -20.17 -10.90
C TRP A 33 57.86 -20.68 -12.20
N THR A 34 58.00 -21.99 -12.43
CA THR A 34 57.57 -22.65 -13.67
C THR A 34 56.44 -23.66 -13.47
N ASN A 35 56.09 -23.97 -12.21
CA ASN A 35 55.05 -24.94 -11.86
C ASN A 35 53.80 -24.20 -11.37
N VAL A 36 52.75 -24.20 -12.19
CA VAL A 36 51.47 -23.52 -11.91
C VAL A 36 50.85 -23.96 -10.58
N GLU A 37 50.95 -25.24 -10.22
CA GLU A 37 50.41 -25.74 -8.93
C GLU A 37 51.16 -25.15 -7.73
N GLN A 38 52.47 -24.91 -7.87
CA GLN A 38 53.24 -24.22 -6.83
C GLN A 38 52.82 -22.75 -6.71
N ILE A 39 52.62 -22.06 -7.84
CA ILE A 39 52.14 -20.67 -7.85
C ILE A 39 50.75 -20.61 -7.18
N LYS A 40 49.82 -21.47 -7.60
CA LYS A 40 48.47 -21.58 -7.05
C LYS A 40 48.49 -21.78 -5.53
N LYS A 41 49.24 -22.76 -5.06
CA LYS A 41 49.34 -23.10 -3.63
C LYS A 41 49.97 -22.00 -2.79
N HIS A 42 51.10 -21.46 -3.23
CA HIS A 42 51.94 -20.61 -2.39
C HIS A 42 51.62 -19.12 -2.51
N LEU A 43 51.06 -18.68 -3.64
CA LEU A 43 50.64 -17.30 -3.87
C LEU A 43 49.11 -17.16 -3.77
N TYR A 44 48.36 -17.73 -4.71
CA TYR A 44 46.94 -17.40 -4.86
C TYR A 44 46.05 -17.97 -3.74
N GLU A 45 46.26 -19.22 -3.32
CA GLU A 45 45.49 -19.83 -2.22
C GLU A 45 45.80 -19.15 -0.89
N ARG A 46 47.06 -18.73 -0.71
CA ARG A 46 47.48 -17.92 0.42
C ARG A 46 46.77 -16.56 0.42
N VAL A 47 46.77 -15.85 -0.71
CA VAL A 47 46.05 -14.58 -0.88
C VAL A 47 44.55 -14.76 -0.58
N ALA A 48 43.91 -15.81 -1.12
CA ALA A 48 42.48 -16.04 -0.89
C ALA A 48 42.15 -16.26 0.59
N ARG A 49 43.00 -16.98 1.32
CA ARG A 49 42.87 -17.15 2.77
C ARG A 49 43.01 -15.81 3.51
N GLU A 50 44.05 -15.05 3.23
CA GLU A 50 44.32 -13.77 3.90
C GLU A 50 43.24 -12.71 3.60
N VAL A 51 42.77 -12.61 2.34
CA VAL A 51 41.62 -11.76 1.99
C VAL A 51 40.36 -12.23 2.74
N GLY A 52 40.17 -13.54 2.89
CA GLY A 52 39.02 -14.07 3.61
C GLY A 52 39.02 -13.77 5.10
N GLU A 53 40.20 -13.84 5.73
CA GLU A 53 40.41 -13.42 7.12
C GLU A 53 40.10 -11.92 7.31
N GLU A 54 40.59 -11.05 6.41
CA GLU A 54 40.35 -9.60 6.49
C GLU A 54 38.91 -9.16 6.17
N MET A 55 38.20 -9.92 5.33
CA MET A 55 36.84 -9.61 4.89
C MET A 55 35.76 -10.37 5.67
N GLY A 56 36.14 -11.30 6.56
CA GLY A 56 35.20 -12.13 7.31
C GLY A 56 34.34 -13.05 6.44
N ARG A 57 34.85 -13.47 5.27
CA ARG A 57 34.13 -14.33 4.30
C ARG A 57 35.08 -15.28 3.59
N ARG A 58 34.57 -16.40 3.06
CA ARG A 58 35.41 -17.40 2.39
C ARG A 58 35.63 -17.03 0.92
N PHE A 59 36.89 -17.12 0.47
CA PHE A 59 37.28 -17.03 -0.93
C PHE A 59 37.88 -18.35 -1.42
N ARG A 60 37.62 -18.69 -2.67
CA ARG A 60 38.27 -19.80 -3.38
C ARG A 60 38.99 -19.30 -4.62
N VAL A 61 40.14 -19.89 -4.91
CA VAL A 61 40.90 -19.60 -6.14
C VAL A 61 40.38 -20.48 -7.27
N ARG A 62 40.18 -19.88 -8.44
CA ARG A 62 39.90 -20.60 -9.68
C ARG A 62 40.90 -20.14 -10.73
N VAL A 63 41.66 -21.09 -11.28
CA VAL A 63 42.70 -20.82 -12.28
C VAL A 63 42.21 -21.27 -13.65
N GLU A 64 42.37 -20.42 -14.66
CA GLU A 64 41.86 -20.67 -16.01
C GLU A 64 42.46 -21.92 -16.69
N VAL A 65 43.71 -22.26 -16.37
CA VAL A 65 44.41 -23.46 -16.89
C VAL A 65 43.64 -24.75 -16.61
N ASP A 66 42.84 -24.78 -15.54
CA ASP A 66 42.02 -25.92 -15.14
C ASP A 66 40.82 -26.17 -16.10
N GLU A 67 40.48 -25.21 -16.97
CA GLU A 67 39.34 -25.25 -17.91
C GLU A 67 39.75 -25.11 -19.40
N TYR A 68 41.03 -24.83 -19.68
CA TYR A 68 41.49 -24.44 -21.01
C TYR A 68 41.36 -25.56 -22.06
N ARG A 69 40.72 -25.23 -23.20
CA ARG A 69 40.73 -26.05 -24.42
C ARG A 69 41.43 -25.28 -25.55
N PRO A 70 42.52 -25.79 -26.14
CA PRO A 70 43.20 -25.12 -27.25
C PRO A 70 42.26 -24.98 -28.46
N GLY A 71 42.21 -23.79 -29.10
CA GLY A 71 41.33 -23.52 -30.24
C GLY A 71 41.07 -22.02 -30.52
N ASN A 72 40.08 -21.74 -31.36
CA ASN A 72 39.64 -20.38 -31.73
C ASN A 72 39.07 -19.60 -30.53
N ILE A 73 39.14 -18.25 -30.58
CA ILE A 73 38.55 -17.35 -29.56
C ILE A 73 37.03 -17.62 -29.45
N HIS A 74 36.56 -18.00 -28.26
CA HIS A 74 35.16 -18.37 -28.00
C HIS A 74 34.56 -17.47 -26.91
N GLN A 75 33.25 -17.19 -26.94
CA GLN A 75 32.60 -16.31 -25.94
C GLN A 75 32.82 -16.74 -24.47
N SER A 76 32.99 -18.04 -24.23
CA SER A 76 33.20 -18.62 -22.89
C SER A 76 34.52 -18.21 -22.24
N MET A 77 35.54 -17.82 -23.03
CA MET A 77 36.82 -17.30 -22.53
C MET A 77 36.61 -16.06 -21.65
N PHE A 78 35.72 -15.15 -22.05
CA PHE A 78 35.50 -13.90 -21.32
C PHE A 78 34.54 -14.03 -20.13
N GLY A 79 33.98 -15.22 -19.87
CA GLY A 79 32.98 -15.42 -18.83
C GLY A 79 33.48 -14.98 -17.45
N ALA A 80 34.74 -15.30 -17.13
CA ALA A 80 35.35 -14.87 -15.88
C ALA A 80 35.66 -13.37 -15.85
N ALA A 81 36.15 -12.79 -16.95
CA ALA A 81 36.39 -11.35 -17.06
C ALA A 81 35.09 -10.55 -16.81
N LEU A 82 33.95 -11.04 -17.30
CA LEU A 82 32.63 -10.43 -17.10
C LEU A 82 32.12 -10.56 -15.66
N HIS A 83 32.24 -11.74 -15.05
CA HIS A 83 31.48 -12.07 -13.84
C HIS A 83 32.31 -12.18 -12.56
N ALA A 84 33.61 -12.46 -12.63
CA ALA A 84 34.42 -12.70 -11.43
C ALA A 84 34.43 -11.44 -10.54
N PRO A 85 34.16 -11.57 -9.22
CA PRO A 85 34.21 -10.44 -8.30
C PRO A 85 35.63 -9.90 -8.15
N VAL A 86 36.62 -10.80 -8.11
CA VAL A 86 38.05 -10.50 -8.14
C VAL A 86 38.67 -11.20 -9.34
N TYR A 87 39.42 -10.44 -10.14
CA TYR A 87 40.09 -10.92 -11.34
C TYR A 87 41.59 -10.61 -11.25
N ILE A 88 42.43 -11.64 -11.26
CA ILE A 88 43.88 -11.51 -11.30
C ILE A 88 44.33 -11.87 -12.71
N ALA A 89 44.95 -10.91 -13.41
CA ALA A 89 45.61 -11.14 -14.68
C ALA A 89 47.10 -11.38 -14.45
N ASP A 90 47.57 -12.60 -14.75
CA ASP A 90 49.00 -12.90 -14.76
C ASP A 90 49.57 -12.60 -16.15
N LEU A 91 50.44 -11.60 -16.23
CA LEU A 91 51.03 -11.08 -17.46
C LEU A 91 52.38 -11.72 -17.79
N THR A 92 52.83 -12.73 -17.03
CA THR A 92 54.10 -13.42 -17.24
C THR A 92 54.19 -14.03 -18.64
N GLY A 93 55.33 -13.83 -19.33
CA GLY A 93 55.61 -14.43 -20.63
C GLY A 93 54.84 -13.86 -21.82
N LEU A 94 54.24 -12.66 -21.72
CA LEU A 94 53.65 -11.93 -22.85
C LEU A 94 52.52 -12.70 -23.58
N ASN A 95 51.72 -13.49 -22.86
CA ASN A 95 50.60 -14.22 -23.45
C ASN A 95 49.50 -13.26 -23.95
N ALA A 96 49.34 -13.15 -25.28
CA ALA A 96 48.40 -12.22 -25.91
C ALA A 96 46.93 -12.43 -25.48
N ASN A 97 46.52 -13.64 -25.12
CA ASN A 97 45.15 -13.93 -24.68
C ASN A 97 44.81 -13.19 -23.38
N VAL A 98 45.76 -13.12 -22.43
CA VAL A 98 45.54 -12.45 -21.14
C VAL A 98 45.29 -10.95 -21.35
N TYR A 99 46.02 -10.33 -22.27
CA TYR A 99 45.84 -8.91 -22.60
C TYR A 99 44.49 -8.64 -23.28
N LEU A 100 44.01 -9.57 -24.12
CA LEU A 100 42.68 -9.48 -24.72
C LEU A 100 41.58 -9.54 -23.64
N GLU A 101 41.65 -10.51 -22.73
CA GLU A 101 40.70 -10.64 -21.63
C GLU A 101 40.77 -9.47 -20.65
N LEU A 102 41.97 -8.95 -20.38
CA LEU A 102 42.18 -7.75 -19.57
C LEU A 102 41.50 -6.53 -20.19
N GLY A 103 41.59 -6.37 -21.51
CA GLY A 103 40.87 -5.31 -22.24
C GLY A 103 39.36 -5.41 -22.05
N VAL A 104 38.79 -6.61 -22.18
CA VAL A 104 37.36 -6.86 -21.94
C VAL A 104 36.99 -6.59 -20.48
N ARG A 105 37.78 -7.09 -19.52
CA ARG A 105 37.59 -6.86 -18.08
C ARG A 105 37.51 -5.37 -17.78
N TRP A 106 38.47 -4.60 -18.28
CA TRP A 106 38.50 -3.15 -18.10
C TRP A 106 37.35 -2.42 -18.79
N ALA A 107 36.90 -2.87 -19.95
CA ALA A 107 35.76 -2.25 -20.63
C ALA A 107 34.44 -2.42 -19.85
N VAL A 108 34.26 -3.52 -19.10
CA VAL A 108 32.95 -3.91 -18.55
C VAL A 108 32.84 -3.90 -17.02
N ARG A 109 33.96 -3.79 -16.28
CA ARG A 109 33.98 -3.85 -14.80
C ARG A 109 34.83 -2.72 -14.20
N ASP A 110 34.38 -2.21 -13.05
CA ASP A 110 35.05 -1.14 -12.31
C ASP A 110 36.11 -1.64 -11.32
N ASN A 111 35.87 -2.78 -10.67
CA ASN A 111 36.72 -3.37 -9.62
C ASN A 111 36.29 -4.85 -9.47
N VAL A 112 37.10 -5.80 -9.00
CA VAL A 112 38.53 -5.75 -8.64
C VAL A 112 39.37 -6.44 -9.71
N THR A 113 40.39 -5.75 -10.22
CA THR A 113 41.32 -6.22 -11.25
C THR A 113 42.75 -6.02 -10.78
N VAL A 114 43.48 -7.11 -10.52
CA VAL A 114 44.88 -7.10 -10.08
C VAL A 114 45.78 -7.61 -11.19
N LEU A 115 46.88 -6.92 -11.44
CA LEU A 115 47.90 -7.36 -12.40
C LEU A 115 49.06 -7.99 -11.65
N THR A 116 49.54 -9.14 -12.10
CA THR A 116 50.71 -9.84 -11.53
C THR A 116 51.67 -10.25 -12.64
N CYS A 117 52.98 -10.31 -12.36
CA CYS A 117 53.98 -10.88 -13.28
C CYS A 117 55.24 -11.31 -12.53
N GLN A 118 56.09 -12.12 -13.16
CA GLN A 118 57.38 -12.54 -12.57
C GLN A 118 58.56 -11.61 -12.86
N SER A 119 58.53 -10.88 -13.99
CA SER A 119 59.47 -9.79 -14.29
C SER A 119 58.71 -8.55 -14.77
N LEU A 120 58.83 -7.43 -14.04
CA LEU A 120 58.24 -6.16 -14.49
C LEU A 120 58.90 -5.61 -15.75
N GLN A 121 60.17 -5.95 -15.99
CA GLN A 121 60.95 -5.42 -17.10
C GLN A 121 60.70 -6.18 -18.40
N ASP A 122 60.53 -7.49 -18.34
CA ASP A 122 60.55 -8.35 -19.52
C ASP A 122 59.17 -8.89 -19.92
N ASP A 123 58.24 -9.02 -18.96
CA ASP A 123 56.95 -9.66 -19.20
C ASP A 123 55.80 -8.67 -19.48
N LEU A 124 56.01 -7.37 -19.25
CA LEU A 124 54.94 -6.37 -19.33
C LEU A 124 54.87 -5.70 -20.71
N ALA A 125 53.86 -6.06 -21.51
CA ALA A 125 53.55 -5.42 -22.79
C ALA A 125 52.77 -4.10 -22.60
N PHE A 126 52.66 -3.31 -23.68
CA PHE A 126 51.81 -2.11 -23.80
C PHE A 126 52.03 -1.00 -22.76
N ASN A 127 53.06 -1.11 -21.91
CA ASN A 127 53.28 -0.22 -20.78
C ASN A 127 51.97 0.01 -19.99
N VAL A 128 51.23 -1.08 -19.70
CA VAL A 128 49.98 -1.05 -18.92
C VAL A 128 50.28 -0.57 -17.49
N ALA A 129 50.40 0.76 -17.36
CA ALA A 129 50.86 1.55 -16.23
C ALA A 129 52.16 1.05 -15.55
N PRO A 130 53.28 1.80 -15.60
CA PRO A 130 54.59 1.40 -15.06
C PRO A 130 54.70 0.99 -13.57
N SER A 131 53.62 0.97 -12.78
CA SER A 131 53.70 0.76 -11.31
C SER A 131 52.53 0.02 -10.63
N LYS A 132 51.52 -0.49 -11.36
CA LYS A 132 50.36 -1.16 -10.73
C LYS A 132 50.42 -2.69 -10.69
N ALA A 133 51.27 -3.31 -11.51
CA ALA A 133 51.48 -4.76 -11.44
C ALA A 133 52.30 -5.14 -10.19
N VAL A 134 51.94 -6.27 -9.60
CA VAL A 134 52.67 -6.86 -8.48
C VAL A 134 53.65 -7.88 -9.02
N GLU A 135 54.94 -7.57 -8.91
CA GLU A 135 56.00 -8.54 -9.19
C GLU A 135 56.00 -9.64 -8.13
N TYR A 136 56.07 -10.89 -8.54
CA TYR A 136 56.18 -12.03 -7.64
C TYR A 136 57.34 -12.96 -8.06
N GLY A 137 57.90 -13.70 -7.12
CA GLY A 137 59.01 -14.60 -7.38
C GLY A 137 59.07 -15.77 -6.41
N ASN A 138 60.05 -16.63 -6.60
CA ASN A 138 60.27 -17.83 -5.78
C ASN A 138 61.04 -17.58 -4.48
N ASP A 139 61.64 -16.40 -4.36
CA ASP A 139 62.31 -15.93 -3.16
C ASP A 139 61.29 -15.62 -2.04
N PRO A 140 61.51 -16.08 -0.79
CA PRO A 140 60.55 -15.89 0.30
C PRO A 140 60.18 -14.43 0.57
N GLU A 141 61.14 -13.49 0.51
CA GLU A 141 60.86 -12.06 0.79
C GLU A 141 60.04 -11.43 -0.35
N LYS A 142 60.38 -11.74 -1.60
CA LYS A 142 59.59 -11.29 -2.76
C LYS A 142 58.17 -11.86 -2.73
N LEU A 143 58.02 -13.15 -2.41
CA LEU A 143 56.72 -13.81 -2.32
C LEU A 143 55.84 -13.19 -1.22
N GLU A 144 56.41 -12.92 -0.05
CA GLU A 144 55.71 -12.28 1.07
C GLU A 144 55.20 -10.89 0.68
N THR A 145 56.08 -10.09 0.06
CA THR A 145 55.75 -8.73 -0.40
C THR A 145 54.64 -8.76 -1.45
N ALA A 146 54.69 -9.70 -2.38
CA ALA A 146 53.66 -9.88 -3.40
C ALA A 146 52.31 -10.25 -2.79
N CYS A 147 52.28 -11.24 -1.89
CA CYS A 147 51.05 -11.67 -1.20
C CYS A 147 50.37 -10.48 -0.51
N LYS A 148 51.12 -9.76 0.32
CA LYS A 148 50.60 -8.62 1.09
C LYS A 148 50.01 -7.55 0.18
N ARG A 149 50.73 -7.18 -0.89
CA ARG A 149 50.28 -6.15 -1.83
C ARG A 149 49.04 -6.56 -2.62
N ILE A 150 48.94 -7.83 -3.02
CA ILE A 150 47.75 -8.37 -3.69
C ILE A 150 46.55 -8.36 -2.73
N VAL A 151 46.72 -8.81 -1.49
CA VAL A 151 45.67 -8.79 -0.46
C VAL A 151 45.17 -7.37 -0.23
N GLU A 152 46.07 -6.42 -0.02
CA GLU A 152 45.73 -5.00 0.17
C GLU A 152 44.92 -4.42 -1.01
N MET A 153 45.35 -4.71 -2.24
CA MET A 153 44.62 -4.26 -3.45
C MET A 153 43.22 -4.85 -3.51
N ILE A 154 43.08 -6.16 -3.25
CA ILE A 154 41.78 -6.85 -3.28
C ILE A 154 40.87 -6.33 -2.18
N VAL A 155 41.34 -6.27 -0.94
CA VAL A 155 40.54 -5.79 0.20
C VAL A 155 40.11 -4.35 -0.01
N LYS A 156 41.02 -3.46 -0.44
CA LYS A 156 40.70 -2.06 -0.73
C LYS A 156 39.63 -1.95 -1.82
N GLY A 157 39.75 -2.73 -2.89
CA GLY A 157 38.79 -2.73 -3.98
C GLY A 157 37.42 -3.28 -3.58
N LEU A 158 37.39 -4.37 -2.82
CA LEU A 158 36.16 -4.96 -2.31
C LEU A 158 35.46 -4.08 -1.26
N ARG A 159 36.21 -3.31 -0.46
CA ARG A 159 35.65 -2.33 0.49
C ARG A 159 35.17 -1.04 -0.18
N ASN A 160 35.66 -0.73 -1.39
CA ASN A 160 35.24 0.44 -2.15
C ASN A 160 34.69 0.03 -3.53
N PRO A 161 33.44 -0.46 -3.58
CA PRO A 161 32.82 -0.98 -4.81
C PRO A 161 32.58 0.10 -5.87
N ASP A 162 32.66 1.38 -5.52
CA ASP A 162 32.50 2.51 -6.44
C ASP A 162 33.85 3.00 -7.02
N HIS A 163 34.99 2.47 -6.54
CA HIS A 163 36.29 2.76 -7.14
C HIS A 163 36.43 2.06 -8.49
N VAL A 164 36.90 2.81 -9.49
CA VAL A 164 37.22 2.31 -10.83
C VAL A 164 38.72 2.08 -10.91
N ASP A 165 39.16 0.83 -11.05
CA ASP A 165 40.56 0.43 -11.30
C ASP A 165 40.88 0.27 -12.80
N SER A 166 39.85 0.25 -13.63
CA SER A 166 39.93 0.11 -15.08
C SER A 166 40.55 1.33 -15.75
N LEU A 167 41.66 1.13 -16.46
CA LEU A 167 42.30 2.17 -17.27
C LEU A 167 41.47 2.59 -18.49
N VAL A 168 40.64 1.70 -19.02
CA VAL A 168 39.74 2.01 -20.15
C VAL A 168 38.63 2.97 -19.70
N ARG A 169 38.13 2.78 -18.48
CA ARG A 169 37.02 3.56 -17.93
C ARG A 169 37.48 4.78 -17.13
N GLN A 170 38.71 4.79 -16.63
CA GLN A 170 39.35 5.98 -16.07
C GLN A 170 39.59 7.01 -17.19
N GLY A 171 38.66 7.97 -17.36
CA GLY A 171 38.83 9.11 -18.26
C GLY A 171 37.95 9.10 -19.52
N THR A 172 37.06 8.13 -19.69
CA THR A 172 36.04 8.17 -20.75
C THR A 172 34.63 8.04 -20.15
N GLU A 173 33.83 9.10 -20.26
CA GLU A 173 32.38 9.06 -19.94
C GLU A 173 31.60 8.10 -20.87
N LEU A 174 32.23 7.67 -21.96
CA LEU A 174 31.60 6.99 -23.11
C LEU A 174 31.26 5.51 -22.91
N VAL A 175 31.78 4.80 -21.89
CA VAL A 175 31.77 3.32 -21.92
C VAL A 175 30.81 2.63 -20.95
N ALA A 176 30.29 3.27 -19.89
CA ALA A 176 29.16 2.71 -19.12
C ALA A 176 28.61 3.73 -18.11
N VAL A 177 27.28 3.90 -18.08
CA VAL A 177 26.56 4.48 -16.93
C VAL A 177 27.08 3.78 -15.67
N GLY A 178 27.71 4.53 -14.78
CA GLY A 178 28.28 3.97 -13.55
C GLY A 178 27.18 3.31 -12.72
N ARG A 179 27.47 2.22 -12.00
CA ARG A 179 26.46 1.57 -11.14
C ARG A 179 25.82 2.54 -10.14
N ARG A 180 26.56 3.56 -9.70
CA ARG A 180 26.07 4.66 -8.88
C ARG A 180 24.97 5.47 -9.57
N GLU A 181 25.24 5.95 -10.79
CA GLU A 181 24.29 6.72 -11.59
C GLU A 181 23.03 5.90 -11.91
N LEU A 182 23.19 4.59 -12.18
CA LEU A 182 22.04 3.70 -12.36
C LEU A 182 21.19 3.55 -11.09
N ARG A 183 21.81 3.54 -9.90
CA ARG A 183 21.07 3.53 -8.63
C ARG A 183 20.35 4.86 -8.41
N GLU A 184 21.03 5.99 -8.61
CA GLU A 184 20.45 7.33 -8.48
C GLU A 184 19.24 7.52 -9.41
N LEU A 185 19.34 7.09 -10.68
CA LEU A 185 18.24 7.15 -11.64
C LEU A 185 17.05 6.24 -11.25
N ARG A 186 17.32 5.06 -10.68
CA ARG A 186 16.26 4.16 -10.19
C ARG A 186 15.53 4.75 -8.99
N ASP A 187 16.27 5.32 -8.05
CA ASP A 187 15.71 5.96 -6.87
C ASP A 187 14.88 7.19 -7.26
N GLU A 188 15.38 8.00 -8.20
CA GLU A 188 14.65 9.17 -8.72
C GLU A 188 13.40 8.76 -9.49
N ASN A 189 13.48 7.72 -10.33
CA ASN A 189 12.32 7.18 -11.03
C ASN A 189 11.24 6.68 -10.04
N ALA A 190 11.65 5.97 -8.97
CA ALA A 190 10.73 5.53 -7.92
C ALA A 190 10.07 6.71 -7.18
N ARG A 191 10.84 7.76 -6.87
CA ARG A 191 10.29 9.00 -6.27
C ARG A 191 9.28 9.68 -7.18
N LEU A 192 9.60 9.84 -8.47
CA LEU A 192 8.70 10.47 -9.44
C LEU A 192 7.42 9.64 -9.64
N HIS A 193 7.52 8.31 -9.63
CA HIS A 193 6.34 7.45 -9.65
C HIS A 193 5.47 7.64 -8.41
N HIS A 194 6.06 7.69 -7.20
CA HIS A 194 5.31 7.97 -5.98
C HIS A 194 4.63 9.35 -6.03
N GLN A 195 5.36 10.39 -6.41
CA GLN A 195 4.85 11.76 -6.52
C GLN A 195 3.70 11.87 -7.53
N ARG A 196 3.80 11.19 -8.68
CA ARG A 196 2.72 11.13 -9.66
C ARG A 196 1.43 10.54 -9.05
N GLY A 197 1.53 9.53 -8.20
CA GLY A 197 0.38 8.96 -7.49
C GLY A 197 -0.33 10.00 -6.60
N GLU A 198 0.44 10.74 -5.82
CA GLU A 198 -0.08 11.80 -4.94
C GLU A 198 -0.69 12.98 -5.71
N ASP A 199 -0.08 13.37 -6.83
CA ASP A 199 -0.61 14.41 -7.72
C ASP A 199 -1.96 14.00 -8.32
N LEU A 200 -2.10 12.73 -8.72
CA LEU A 200 -3.36 12.17 -9.22
C LEU A 200 -4.46 12.18 -8.15
N ILE A 201 -4.13 11.78 -6.92
CA ILE A 201 -5.07 11.84 -5.78
C ILE A 201 -5.52 13.29 -5.54
N THR A 202 -4.57 14.23 -5.53
CA THR A 202 -4.84 15.65 -5.31
C THR A 202 -5.75 16.21 -6.40
N ALA A 203 -5.47 15.92 -7.67
CA ALA A 203 -6.31 16.33 -8.79
C ALA A 203 -7.72 15.75 -8.70
N ALA A 204 -7.86 14.48 -8.25
CA ALA A 204 -9.15 13.82 -8.14
C ALA A 204 -10.08 14.47 -7.10
N ARG A 205 -9.52 15.11 -6.06
CA ARG A 205 -10.32 15.78 -5.01
C ARG A 205 -11.13 16.97 -5.53
N THR A 206 -10.70 17.61 -6.61
CA THR A 206 -11.37 18.77 -7.21
C THR A 206 -12.03 18.46 -8.56
N ALA A 207 -11.88 17.24 -9.07
CA ALA A 207 -12.38 16.84 -10.37
C ALA A 207 -13.90 16.60 -10.36
N SER A 208 -14.52 16.62 -11.56
CA SER A 208 -15.89 16.14 -11.72
C SER A 208 -15.98 14.65 -11.37
N HIS A 209 -17.19 14.13 -11.14
CA HIS A 209 -17.37 12.74 -10.70
C HIS A 209 -16.69 11.71 -11.63
N ASP A 210 -16.92 11.83 -12.94
CA ASP A 210 -16.35 10.90 -13.93
C ASP A 210 -14.82 11.00 -13.98
N GLN A 211 -14.28 12.23 -13.99
CA GLN A 211 -12.84 12.47 -14.01
C GLN A 211 -12.17 12.00 -12.71
N ARG A 212 -12.84 12.16 -11.56
CA ARG A 212 -12.34 11.73 -10.26
C ARG A 212 -12.11 10.22 -10.23
N VAL A 213 -13.04 9.41 -10.74
CA VAL A 213 -12.90 7.95 -10.77
C VAL A 213 -11.69 7.54 -11.61
N ASP A 214 -11.52 8.13 -12.79
CA ASP A 214 -10.41 7.78 -13.70
C ASP A 214 -9.05 8.21 -13.15
N LEU A 215 -8.96 9.39 -12.50
CA LEU A 215 -7.74 9.84 -11.84
C LEU A 215 -7.37 8.92 -10.66
N LEU A 216 -8.36 8.49 -9.86
CA LEU A 216 -8.13 7.58 -8.74
C LEU A 216 -7.73 6.17 -9.20
N ARG A 217 -8.30 5.67 -10.31
CA ARG A 217 -7.86 4.42 -10.93
C ARG A 217 -6.39 4.49 -11.34
N GLN A 218 -5.98 5.58 -12.01
CA GLN A 218 -4.59 5.79 -12.37
C GLN A 218 -3.69 5.90 -11.12
N ALA A 219 -4.15 6.54 -10.05
CA ALA A 219 -3.39 6.62 -8.79
C ALA A 219 -3.15 5.23 -8.18
N VAL A 220 -4.17 4.36 -8.18
CA VAL A 220 -4.06 2.96 -7.74
C VAL A 220 -3.13 2.16 -8.66
N GLU A 221 -3.16 2.37 -9.98
CA GLU A 221 -2.24 1.71 -10.92
C GLU A 221 -0.77 2.12 -10.69
N VAL A 222 -0.53 3.40 -10.41
CA VAL A 222 0.80 3.93 -10.13
C VAL A 222 1.33 3.44 -8.79
N ASN A 223 0.48 3.37 -7.76
CA ASN A 223 0.83 2.85 -6.45
C ASN A 223 -0.29 1.97 -5.85
N PRO A 224 -0.27 0.65 -6.09
CA PRO A 224 -1.27 -0.29 -5.57
C PRO A 224 -1.26 -0.48 -4.04
N ALA A 225 -0.30 0.13 -3.35
CA ALA A 225 -0.18 0.11 -1.89
C ALA A 225 -0.60 1.43 -1.23
N ASN A 226 -1.17 2.37 -2.00
CA ASN A 226 -1.70 3.62 -1.44
C ASN A 226 -3.11 3.42 -0.86
N ALA A 227 -3.23 3.48 0.48
CA ALA A 227 -4.49 3.27 1.18
C ALA A 227 -5.53 4.37 0.89
N GLU A 228 -5.11 5.64 0.84
CA GLU A 228 -5.97 6.80 0.57
C GLU A 228 -6.56 6.73 -0.85
N ALA A 229 -5.77 6.33 -1.86
CA ALA A 229 -6.28 6.16 -3.23
C ALA A 229 -7.41 5.13 -3.28
N HIS A 230 -7.22 4.00 -2.59
CA HIS A 230 -8.24 2.97 -2.46
C HIS A 230 -9.48 3.44 -1.69
N LEU A 231 -9.29 4.19 -0.59
CA LEU A 231 -10.38 4.80 0.17
C LEU A 231 -11.23 5.72 -0.72
N LEU A 232 -10.60 6.68 -1.39
CA LEU A 232 -11.29 7.69 -2.20
C LEU A 232 -12.00 7.08 -3.41
N LEU A 233 -11.43 6.01 -4.00
CA LEU A 233 -12.07 5.26 -5.09
C LEU A 233 -13.28 4.47 -4.58
N GLY A 234 -13.17 3.90 -3.37
CA GLY A 234 -14.28 3.28 -2.67
C GLY A 234 -15.43 4.25 -2.40
N GLU A 235 -15.13 5.45 -1.91
CA GLU A 235 -16.13 6.51 -1.71
C GLU A 235 -16.80 6.95 -3.01
N ALA A 236 -16.02 7.08 -4.09
CA ALA A 236 -16.57 7.40 -5.41
C ALA A 236 -17.52 6.31 -5.90
N ALA A 237 -17.19 5.04 -5.67
CA ALA A 237 -18.05 3.90 -6.00
C ALA A 237 -19.32 3.87 -5.13
N ILE A 238 -19.27 4.22 -3.83
CA ILE A 238 -20.47 4.39 -2.99
C ILE A 238 -21.40 5.45 -3.57
N ALA A 239 -20.85 6.57 -4.04
CA ALA A 239 -21.62 7.65 -4.63
C ALA A 239 -22.24 7.27 -5.99
N ALA A 240 -21.60 6.35 -6.72
CA ALA A 240 -22.11 5.77 -7.96
C ALA A 240 -23.06 4.57 -7.76
N ASP A 241 -23.40 4.23 -6.51
CA ASP A 241 -24.20 3.06 -6.13
C ASP A 241 -23.57 1.69 -6.50
N ASP A 242 -22.29 1.67 -6.87
CA ASP A 242 -21.51 0.46 -7.14
C ASP A 242 -20.88 -0.09 -5.85
N HIS A 243 -21.74 -0.70 -5.02
CA HIS A 243 -21.32 -1.24 -3.73
C HIS A 243 -20.29 -2.37 -3.81
N PRO A 244 -20.35 -3.32 -4.77
CA PRO A 244 -19.33 -4.35 -4.91
C PRO A 244 -17.92 -3.78 -5.16
N THR A 245 -17.79 -2.80 -6.05
CA THR A 245 -16.50 -2.12 -6.29
C THR A 245 -16.05 -1.34 -5.07
N ALA A 246 -16.97 -0.65 -4.39
CA ALA A 246 -16.68 0.06 -3.15
C ALA A 246 -16.10 -0.87 -2.08
N ILE A 247 -16.75 -2.01 -1.82
CA ILE A 247 -16.31 -3.00 -0.83
C ILE A 247 -14.91 -3.50 -1.18
N THR A 248 -14.63 -3.78 -2.46
CA THR A 248 -13.32 -4.26 -2.92
C THR A 248 -12.21 -3.27 -2.57
N HIS A 249 -12.36 -1.99 -2.95
CA HIS A 249 -11.33 -0.99 -2.69
C HIS A 249 -11.25 -0.58 -1.22
N LEU A 250 -12.36 -0.50 -0.50
CA LEU A 250 -12.36 -0.18 0.93
C LEU A 250 -11.75 -1.30 1.77
N THR A 251 -11.99 -2.56 1.40
CA THR A 251 -11.31 -3.71 2.03
C THR A 251 -9.79 -3.62 1.80
N ARG A 252 -9.37 -3.22 0.60
CA ARG A 252 -7.95 -2.99 0.33
C ARG A 252 -7.40 -1.83 1.15
N ALA A 253 -8.11 -0.71 1.26
CA ALA A 253 -7.72 0.44 2.07
C ALA A 253 -7.48 0.05 3.54
N VAL A 254 -8.45 -0.63 4.18
CA VAL A 254 -8.31 -1.05 5.59
C VAL A 254 -7.23 -2.13 5.79
N SER A 255 -6.89 -2.91 4.76
CA SER A 255 -5.78 -3.87 4.82
C SER A 255 -4.40 -3.21 4.71
N LEU A 256 -4.34 -2.03 4.08
CA LEU A 256 -3.11 -1.26 3.90
C LEU A 256 -2.87 -0.33 5.09
N ASP A 257 -3.94 0.25 5.64
CA ASP A 257 -3.93 1.03 6.87
C ASP A 257 -5.09 0.60 7.77
N GLU A 258 -4.80 -0.27 8.73
CA GLU A 258 -5.79 -0.73 9.70
C GLU A 258 -6.19 0.35 10.70
N THR A 259 -5.48 1.47 10.79
CA THR A 259 -5.72 2.53 11.79
C THR A 259 -6.67 3.62 11.30
N ASP A 260 -6.87 3.72 9.99
CA ASP A 260 -7.78 4.69 9.39
C ASP A 260 -9.26 4.36 9.71
N SER A 261 -9.81 5.08 10.69
CA SER A 261 -11.20 4.94 11.11
C SER A 261 -12.19 5.33 10.01
N ARG A 262 -11.85 6.27 9.13
CA ARG A 262 -12.70 6.70 8.01
C ARG A 262 -12.85 5.57 7.00
N ALA A 263 -11.77 4.85 6.69
CA ALA A 263 -11.83 3.69 5.80
C ALA A 263 -12.75 2.58 6.34
N TRP A 264 -12.66 2.29 7.65
CA TRP A 264 -13.59 1.36 8.31
C TRP A 264 -15.05 1.82 8.27
N ARG A 265 -15.30 3.13 8.47
CA ARG A 265 -16.65 3.71 8.38
C ARG A 265 -17.24 3.54 6.99
N GLN A 266 -16.48 3.93 5.95
CA GLN A 266 -16.92 3.83 4.57
C GLN A 266 -17.13 2.37 4.14
N LEU A 267 -16.29 1.43 4.59
CA LEU A 267 -16.50 0.00 4.36
C LEU A 267 -17.83 -0.47 4.95
N GLY A 268 -18.13 -0.05 6.18
CA GLY A 268 -19.41 -0.31 6.83
C GLY A 268 -20.61 0.25 6.06
N VAL A 269 -20.50 1.47 5.54
CA VAL A 269 -21.54 2.08 4.69
C VAL A 269 -21.76 1.26 3.42
N ALA A 270 -20.69 0.90 2.70
CA ALA A 270 -20.78 0.11 1.48
C ALA A 270 -21.41 -1.27 1.71
N GLN A 271 -20.97 -1.98 2.75
CA GLN A 271 -21.50 -3.28 3.15
C GLN A 271 -22.98 -3.19 3.57
N SER A 272 -23.34 -2.14 4.31
CA SER A 272 -24.72 -1.88 4.71
C SER A 272 -25.59 -1.71 3.47
N LYS A 273 -25.23 -0.82 2.55
CA LYS A 273 -26.01 -0.61 1.32
C LYS A 273 -26.09 -1.86 0.44
N HIS A 274 -25.01 -2.66 0.38
CA HIS A 274 -25.02 -3.96 -0.30
C HIS A 274 -25.92 -5.02 0.38
N GLY A 275 -26.33 -4.80 1.63
CA GLY A 275 -27.19 -5.72 2.40
C GLY A 275 -26.44 -6.68 3.32
N SER A 276 -25.11 -6.62 3.38
CA SER A 276 -24.28 -7.43 4.27
C SER A 276 -24.22 -6.84 5.68
N LEU A 277 -25.35 -6.87 6.40
CA LEU A 277 -25.54 -6.14 7.66
C LEU A 277 -24.59 -6.59 8.79
N ASP A 278 -24.28 -7.88 8.91
CA ASP A 278 -23.34 -8.37 9.93
C ASP A 278 -21.91 -7.88 9.68
N ALA A 279 -21.46 -7.93 8.42
CA ALA A 279 -20.15 -7.40 8.03
C ALA A 279 -20.09 -5.89 8.23
N ALA A 280 -21.17 -5.17 7.88
CA ALA A 280 -21.28 -3.74 8.07
C ALA A 280 -21.14 -3.35 9.55
N ALA A 281 -21.87 -4.03 10.44
CA ALA A 281 -21.79 -3.79 11.88
C ALA A 281 -20.37 -4.01 12.39
N HIS A 282 -19.70 -5.09 11.96
CA HIS A 282 -18.32 -5.35 12.33
C HIS A 282 -17.38 -4.22 11.87
N SER A 283 -17.45 -3.79 10.61
CA SER A 283 -16.60 -2.71 10.08
C SER A 283 -16.82 -1.39 10.82
N VAL A 284 -18.08 -1.03 11.12
CA VAL A 284 -18.38 0.19 11.89
C VAL A 284 -17.92 0.08 13.35
N GLN A 285 -18.03 -1.10 13.97
CA GLN A 285 -17.45 -1.32 15.30
C GLN A 285 -15.91 -1.18 15.30
N ARG A 286 -15.23 -1.58 14.22
CA ARG A 286 -13.79 -1.32 14.05
C ARG A 286 -13.48 0.17 13.96
N CYS A 287 -14.32 0.95 13.27
CA CYS A 287 -14.26 2.42 13.24
C CYS A 287 -14.40 3.01 14.66
N ILE A 288 -15.48 2.66 15.38
CA ILE A 288 -15.77 3.15 16.74
C ILE A 288 -14.65 2.78 17.72
N ALA A 289 -14.05 1.60 17.60
CA ALA A 289 -12.92 1.20 18.45
C ALA A 289 -11.68 2.10 18.27
N ARG A 290 -11.55 2.80 17.13
CA ARG A 290 -10.44 3.71 16.81
C ARG A 290 -10.79 5.18 17.04
N ALA A 291 -12.05 5.53 16.77
CA ALA A 291 -12.62 6.85 16.98
C ALA A 291 -13.92 6.71 17.78
N PRO A 292 -13.85 6.57 19.12
CA PRO A 292 -15.04 6.39 19.95
C PRO A 292 -16.02 7.57 19.88
N ASP A 293 -15.48 8.73 19.54
CA ASP A 293 -16.12 10.04 19.47
C ASP A 293 -16.71 10.33 18.07
N ASP A 294 -16.72 9.35 17.16
CA ASP A 294 -17.28 9.49 15.81
C ASP A 294 -18.81 9.33 15.84
N ALA A 295 -19.53 10.44 16.00
CA ALA A 295 -21.00 10.46 16.03
C ALA A 295 -21.63 9.83 14.77
N GLU A 296 -21.01 10.03 13.60
CA GLU A 296 -21.50 9.49 12.34
C GLU A 296 -21.41 7.95 12.34
N ALA A 297 -20.30 7.39 12.84
CA ALA A 297 -20.14 5.95 12.96
C ALA A 297 -21.20 5.31 13.89
N HIS A 298 -21.50 5.94 15.03
CA HIS A 298 -22.57 5.48 15.93
C HIS A 298 -23.94 5.56 15.26
N ALA A 299 -24.25 6.64 14.53
CA ALA A 299 -25.51 6.76 13.80
C ALA A 299 -25.65 5.72 12.68
N ILE A 300 -24.57 5.42 11.95
CA ILE A 300 -24.53 4.36 10.95
C ILE A 300 -24.77 2.99 11.61
N LEU A 301 -24.14 2.72 12.76
CA LEU A 301 -24.35 1.49 13.51
C LEU A 301 -25.82 1.34 13.95
N GLY A 302 -26.43 2.44 14.43
CA GLY A 302 -27.86 2.49 14.73
C GLY A 302 -28.73 2.10 13.53
N GLY A 303 -28.43 2.67 12.36
CA GLY A 303 -29.12 2.35 11.11
C GLY A 303 -28.95 0.88 10.68
N ILE A 304 -27.77 0.31 10.86
CA ILE A 304 -27.48 -1.11 10.56
C ILE A 304 -28.31 -2.02 11.48
N HIS A 305 -28.31 -1.79 12.79
CA HIS A 305 -29.08 -2.59 13.74
C HIS A 305 -30.59 -2.47 13.50
N ARG A 306 -31.09 -1.28 13.17
CA ARG A 306 -32.50 -1.08 12.82
C ARG A 306 -32.89 -1.86 11.57
N ARG A 307 -32.04 -1.86 10.54
CA ARG A 307 -32.26 -2.66 9.32
C ARG A 307 -32.21 -4.16 9.61
N ARG A 308 -31.32 -4.60 10.49
CA ARG A 308 -31.26 -6.00 10.94
C ARG A 308 -32.53 -6.41 11.69
N ALA A 309 -33.06 -5.53 12.53
CA ALA A 309 -34.33 -5.78 13.20
C ALA A 309 -35.48 -5.96 12.21
N ARG A 310 -35.47 -5.20 11.11
CA ARG A 310 -36.48 -5.29 10.04
C ARG A 310 -36.24 -6.46 9.07
N SER A 311 -35.02 -6.95 8.87
CA SER A 311 -34.78 -8.13 8.02
C SER A 311 -35.28 -9.44 8.65
N HIS A 312 -35.47 -9.45 9.97
CA HIS A 312 -36.12 -10.54 10.70
C HIS A 312 -37.63 -10.33 10.88
N TYR A 313 -38.21 -9.29 10.25
CA TYR A 313 -39.64 -9.05 10.18
C TYR A 313 -40.24 -10.08 9.20
N ASP A 314 -40.41 -11.31 9.67
CA ASP A 314 -41.04 -12.42 8.95
C ASP A 314 -42.57 -12.24 8.87
N ASP A 315 -43.25 -13.13 8.15
CA ASP A 315 -44.70 -13.14 7.85
C ASP A 315 -45.62 -13.04 9.09
N ALA A 316 -45.06 -13.05 10.31
CA ALA A 316 -45.74 -12.89 11.60
C ALA A 316 -45.72 -11.45 12.16
N GLY A 317 -44.95 -10.52 11.57
CA GLY A 317 -44.95 -9.11 11.96
C GLY A 317 -44.23 -8.78 13.28
N VAL A 318 -43.24 -9.59 13.69
CA VAL A 318 -42.52 -9.39 14.96
C VAL A 318 -41.10 -8.87 14.70
N TYR A 319 -40.75 -7.71 15.27
CA TYR A 319 -39.38 -7.18 15.22
C TYR A 319 -38.43 -7.97 16.12
N ASP A 320 -37.15 -8.03 15.72
CA ASP A 320 -36.08 -8.31 16.68
C ASP A 320 -35.87 -7.10 17.61
N PHE A 321 -36.59 -7.13 18.73
CA PHE A 321 -36.52 -6.09 19.76
C PHE A 321 -35.13 -5.96 20.41
N ALA A 322 -34.29 -6.99 20.38
CA ALA A 322 -32.92 -6.87 20.87
C ALA A 322 -32.08 -6.01 19.92
N ALA A 323 -32.21 -6.24 18.60
CA ALA A 323 -31.59 -5.39 17.59
C ALA A 323 -32.14 -3.95 17.60
N LEU A 324 -33.44 -3.75 17.87
CA LEU A 324 -34.00 -2.39 18.04
C LEU A 324 -33.40 -1.66 19.25
N ARG A 325 -33.18 -2.35 20.38
CA ARG A 325 -32.48 -1.75 21.53
C ARG A 325 -31.03 -1.39 21.21
N GLN A 326 -30.30 -2.26 20.51
CA GLN A 326 -28.95 -1.94 20.02
C GLN A 326 -28.94 -0.72 19.09
N ALA A 327 -29.93 -0.62 18.20
CA ALA A 327 -30.07 0.54 17.32
C ALA A 327 -30.29 1.82 18.12
N ARG A 328 -31.19 1.76 19.10
CA ARG A 328 -31.54 2.88 19.97
C ARG A 328 -30.35 3.36 20.79
N ASP A 329 -29.57 2.45 21.36
CA ASP A 329 -28.38 2.80 22.15
C ASP A 329 -27.29 3.44 21.28
N ALA A 330 -27.06 2.93 20.07
CA ALA A 330 -26.11 3.53 19.13
C ALA A 330 -26.55 4.93 18.68
N TYR A 331 -27.83 5.14 18.37
CA TYR A 331 -28.34 6.48 18.06
C TYR A 331 -28.27 7.43 19.27
N ALA A 332 -28.54 6.94 20.48
CA ALA A 332 -28.43 7.73 21.69
C ALA A 332 -26.98 8.19 21.93
N GLU A 333 -26.00 7.33 21.66
CA GLU A 333 -24.58 7.68 21.76
C GLU A 333 -24.18 8.70 20.69
N ALA A 334 -24.64 8.53 19.45
CA ALA A 334 -24.44 9.53 18.38
C ALA A 334 -24.99 10.91 18.79
N GLY A 335 -26.22 10.97 19.31
CA GLY A 335 -26.83 12.21 19.79
C GLY A 335 -26.20 12.77 21.07
N ARG A 336 -25.53 11.93 21.88
CA ARG A 336 -24.74 12.38 23.04
C ARG A 336 -23.48 13.11 22.59
N ILE A 337 -22.82 12.60 21.56
CA ILE A 337 -21.60 13.16 20.97
C ILE A 337 -21.92 14.44 20.17
N ASP A 338 -22.88 14.38 19.25
CA ASP A 338 -23.38 15.53 18.51
C ASP A 338 -24.85 15.82 18.84
N ARG A 339 -25.07 16.77 19.75
CA ARG A 339 -26.41 17.16 20.23
C ARG A 339 -27.18 18.04 19.24
N ARG A 340 -26.58 18.42 18.11
CA ARG A 340 -27.22 19.26 17.09
C ARG A 340 -27.78 18.45 15.93
N ASP A 341 -27.30 17.23 15.74
CA ASP A 341 -27.81 16.37 14.69
C ASP A 341 -29.17 15.77 15.09
N THR A 342 -30.21 16.25 14.40
CA THR A 342 -31.59 15.79 14.60
C THR A 342 -31.79 14.34 14.18
N TYR A 343 -30.98 13.83 13.25
CA TYR A 343 -31.17 12.50 12.69
C TYR A 343 -31.07 11.39 13.76
N PRO A 344 -29.97 11.24 14.52
CA PRO A 344 -29.89 10.24 15.57
C PRO A 344 -30.91 10.51 16.69
N LEU A 345 -31.12 11.77 17.07
CA LEU A 345 -32.05 12.15 18.15
C LEU A 345 -33.50 11.77 17.84
N MET A 346 -33.98 12.05 16.62
CA MET A 346 -35.32 11.65 16.20
C MET A 346 -35.45 10.14 16.01
N ASN A 347 -34.38 9.45 15.61
CA ASN A 347 -34.41 7.98 15.59
C ASN A 347 -34.50 7.37 17.00
N VAL A 348 -33.89 7.97 18.03
CA VAL A 348 -34.12 7.56 19.42
C VAL A 348 -35.59 7.69 19.79
N VAL A 349 -36.23 8.83 19.49
CA VAL A 349 -37.66 9.05 19.75
C VAL A 349 -38.52 7.99 19.05
N ARG A 350 -38.31 7.77 17.75
CA ARG A 350 -39.06 6.78 16.97
C ARG A 350 -38.91 5.36 17.55
N LEU A 351 -37.70 4.99 17.95
CA LEU A 351 -37.42 3.68 18.54
C LEU A 351 -37.98 3.56 19.96
N ASP A 352 -37.89 4.60 20.79
CA ASP A 352 -38.46 4.61 22.14
C ASP A 352 -39.99 4.52 22.08
N LEU A 353 -40.65 5.15 21.10
CA LEU A 353 -42.07 4.96 20.82
C LEU A 353 -42.37 3.52 20.41
N LEU A 354 -41.68 2.99 19.40
CA LEU A 354 -41.90 1.62 18.94
C LEU A 354 -41.64 0.56 20.03
N LEU A 355 -40.66 0.80 20.90
CA LEU A 355 -40.30 -0.08 22.02
C LEU A 355 -41.25 0.05 23.22
N ALA A 356 -42.04 1.12 23.31
CA ALA A 356 -42.98 1.32 24.41
C ALA A 356 -44.09 0.27 24.39
N GLY A 357 -44.60 -0.10 23.21
CA GLY A 357 -45.74 -1.02 23.11
C GLY A 357 -46.92 -0.49 23.92
N ASP A 358 -47.43 -1.29 24.85
CA ASP A 358 -48.52 -0.89 25.76
C ASP A 358 -48.06 -0.10 27.01
N ASP A 359 -46.75 0.17 27.17
CA ASP A 359 -46.22 0.96 28.29
C ASP A 359 -46.46 2.46 28.08
N GLY A 360 -47.54 2.96 28.69
CA GLY A 360 -47.93 4.37 28.60
C GLY A 360 -46.92 5.35 29.20
N ASP A 361 -46.14 4.95 30.21
CA ASP A 361 -45.12 5.82 30.82
C ASP A 361 -43.91 5.99 29.89
N LEU A 362 -43.48 4.89 29.24
CA LEU A 362 -42.44 4.93 28.21
C LEU A 362 -42.89 5.77 27.01
N CYS A 363 -44.12 5.57 26.53
CA CYS A 363 -44.70 6.36 25.45
C CYS A 363 -44.73 7.85 25.81
N ALA A 364 -45.22 8.23 26.99
CA ALA A 364 -45.29 9.62 27.43
C ALA A 364 -43.89 10.27 27.50
N ARG A 365 -42.87 9.54 27.98
CA ARG A 365 -41.49 10.04 27.99
C ARG A 365 -40.93 10.27 26.58
N ALA A 366 -41.20 9.36 25.65
CA ALA A 366 -40.73 9.48 24.28
C ALA A 366 -41.39 10.67 23.55
N LEU A 367 -42.69 10.89 23.76
CA LEU A 367 -43.41 12.05 23.24
C LEU A 367 -42.89 13.37 23.84
N ALA A 368 -42.63 13.41 25.15
CA ALA A 368 -42.03 14.58 25.79
C ALA A 368 -40.63 14.88 25.23
N ALA A 369 -39.83 13.85 24.94
CA ALA A 369 -38.54 14.02 24.27
C ALA A 369 -38.70 14.60 22.86
N ALA A 370 -39.68 14.12 22.07
CA ALA A 370 -40.00 14.66 20.76
C ALA A 370 -40.34 16.16 20.82
N ASP A 371 -41.18 16.56 21.77
CA ASP A 371 -41.58 17.96 21.95
C ASP A 371 -40.38 18.87 22.24
N THR A 372 -39.44 18.41 23.08
CA THR A 372 -38.21 19.16 23.36
C THR A 372 -37.31 19.33 22.13
N LEU A 373 -37.39 18.42 21.16
CA LEU A 373 -36.61 18.46 19.92
C LEU A 373 -37.26 19.33 18.84
N THR A 374 -38.56 19.64 18.92
CA THR A 374 -39.29 20.44 17.91
C THR A 374 -38.56 21.73 17.54
N GLY A 375 -38.02 22.46 18.52
CA GLY A 375 -37.28 23.70 18.29
C GLY A 375 -35.98 23.49 17.49
N LEU A 376 -35.22 22.44 17.82
CA LEU A 376 -33.99 22.08 17.12
C LEU A 376 -34.28 21.54 15.72
N ALA A 377 -35.29 20.68 15.59
CA ALA A 377 -35.73 20.12 14.31
C ALA A 377 -36.20 21.21 13.35
N ARG A 378 -36.93 22.21 13.86
CA ARG A 378 -37.30 23.40 13.08
C ARG A 378 -36.08 24.15 12.57
N TYR A 379 -35.11 24.41 13.45
CA TYR A 379 -33.89 25.13 13.09
C TYR A 379 -33.10 24.38 12.01
N SER A 380 -32.86 23.08 12.19
CA SER A 380 -32.14 22.26 11.21
C SER A 380 -32.89 22.20 9.87
N ALA A 381 -34.22 22.03 9.87
CA ALA A 381 -35.02 22.05 8.64
C ALA A 381 -34.94 23.39 7.90
N MET A 382 -34.92 24.52 8.63
CA MET A 382 -34.82 25.85 8.03
C MET A 382 -33.43 26.15 7.46
N GLU A 383 -32.36 25.82 8.21
CA GLU A 383 -30.98 26.14 7.83
C GLU A 383 -30.38 25.14 6.83
N GLU A 384 -30.70 23.86 7.00
CA GLU A 384 -30.03 22.77 6.28
C GLU A 384 -30.96 22.06 5.30
N GLY A 385 -32.28 22.22 5.43
CA GLY A 385 -33.28 21.46 4.67
C GLY A 385 -33.17 21.59 3.15
N HIS A 386 -32.53 22.65 2.64
CA HIS A 386 -32.26 22.81 1.21
C HIS A 386 -31.11 21.91 0.70
N ARG A 387 -30.14 21.60 1.56
CA ARG A 387 -29.02 20.67 1.29
C ARG A 387 -29.37 19.24 1.66
N ASP A 388 -29.96 19.06 2.84
CA ASP A 388 -30.45 17.78 3.34
C ASP A 388 -31.96 17.82 3.56
N ARG A 389 -32.69 17.35 2.56
CA ARG A 389 -34.15 17.38 2.52
C ARG A 389 -34.78 16.56 3.64
N TRP A 390 -34.05 15.58 4.20
CA TRP A 390 -34.54 14.71 5.27
C TRP A 390 -34.80 15.45 6.58
N LYS A 391 -34.15 16.61 6.80
CA LYS A 391 -34.39 17.45 7.98
C LYS A 391 -35.84 17.92 8.11
N TRP A 392 -36.55 18.10 6.99
CA TRP A 392 -37.98 18.44 7.01
C TRP A 392 -38.87 17.31 7.54
N PHE A 393 -38.45 16.05 7.38
CA PHE A 393 -39.21 14.89 7.87
C PHE A 393 -38.97 14.69 9.37
N ASP A 394 -37.73 14.87 9.84
CA ASP A 394 -37.45 14.93 11.28
C ASP A 394 -38.28 16.01 11.98
N TYR A 395 -38.43 17.18 11.34
CA TYR A 395 -39.28 18.26 11.85
C TYR A 395 -40.77 17.91 11.80
N ALA A 396 -41.25 17.33 10.71
CA ALA A 396 -42.65 16.90 10.59
C ALA A 396 -43.01 15.85 11.66
N ASP A 397 -42.12 14.88 11.89
CA ASP A 397 -42.31 13.85 12.91
C ASP A 397 -42.34 14.45 14.32
N ALA A 398 -41.41 15.37 14.65
CA ALA A 398 -41.40 16.04 15.94
C ALA A 398 -42.71 16.81 16.21
N LEU A 399 -43.22 17.51 15.19
CA LEU A 399 -44.50 18.21 15.26
C LEU A 399 -45.68 17.25 15.42
N ALA A 400 -45.70 16.15 14.68
CA ALA A 400 -46.76 15.15 14.78
C ALA A 400 -46.79 14.49 16.15
N PHE A 401 -45.61 14.15 16.71
CA PHE A 401 -45.48 13.62 18.07
C PHE A 401 -45.87 14.64 19.15
N ALA A 402 -45.78 15.93 18.85
CA ALA A 402 -46.30 17.01 19.71
C ALA A 402 -47.80 17.31 19.48
N GLY A 403 -48.50 16.56 18.64
CA GLY A 403 -49.92 16.76 18.32
C GLY A 403 -50.21 17.94 17.35
N GLN A 404 -49.17 18.56 16.78
CA GLN A 404 -49.29 19.74 15.91
C GLN A 404 -49.52 19.32 14.44
N GLU A 405 -50.68 18.72 14.16
CA GLU A 405 -51.02 18.12 12.86
C GLU A 405 -50.82 19.09 11.68
N ARG A 406 -51.36 20.31 11.77
CA ARG A 406 -51.37 21.26 10.66
C ARG A 406 -49.95 21.67 10.25
N GLU A 407 -49.11 21.95 11.23
CA GLU A 407 -47.70 22.31 11.07
C GLU A 407 -46.90 21.11 10.55
N ALA A 408 -47.16 19.91 11.07
CA ALA A 408 -46.49 18.67 10.63
C ALA A 408 -46.74 18.43 9.14
N LEU A 409 -47.99 18.53 8.69
CA LEU A 409 -48.36 18.40 7.27
C LEU A 409 -47.70 19.49 6.40
N ALA A 410 -47.58 20.71 6.89
CA ALA A 410 -46.91 21.78 6.17
C ALA A 410 -45.40 21.51 6.01
N ALA A 411 -44.74 21.01 7.06
CA ALA A 411 -43.33 20.63 7.02
C ALA A 411 -43.10 19.44 6.06
N ALA A 412 -43.96 18.42 6.11
CA ALA A 412 -43.92 17.25 5.24
C ALA A 412 -44.00 17.62 3.76
N ARG A 413 -45.01 18.43 3.38
CA ARG A 413 -45.17 18.93 2.00
C ARG A 413 -43.95 19.70 1.53
N ARG A 414 -43.36 20.51 2.43
CA ARG A 414 -42.15 21.27 2.09
C ARG A 414 -40.95 20.36 1.85
N GLY A 415 -40.76 19.32 2.66
CA GLY A 415 -39.73 18.30 2.46
C GLY A 415 -39.91 17.53 1.14
N LEU A 416 -41.13 17.04 0.88
CA LEU A 416 -41.46 16.30 -0.35
C LEU A 416 -41.27 17.15 -1.62
N ALA A 417 -41.64 18.43 -1.59
CA ALA A 417 -41.50 19.33 -2.73
C ALA A 417 -40.05 19.52 -3.20
N LEU A 418 -39.06 19.25 -2.33
CA LEU A 418 -37.64 19.35 -2.66
C LEU A 418 -37.11 18.14 -3.44
N PHE A 419 -37.85 17.03 -3.49
CA PHE A 419 -37.49 15.89 -4.32
C PHE A 419 -38.02 16.07 -5.75
N GLU A 420 -37.27 15.57 -6.72
CA GLU A 420 -37.74 15.47 -8.10
C GLU A 420 -38.99 14.57 -8.16
N PRO A 421 -39.98 14.89 -9.02
CA PRO A 421 -41.26 14.16 -9.07
C PRO A 421 -41.14 12.62 -9.11
N PRO A 422 -40.19 12.01 -9.86
CA PRO A 422 -40.03 10.55 -9.88
C PRO A 422 -39.65 9.93 -8.53
N HIS A 423 -38.99 10.70 -7.66
CA HIS A 423 -38.44 10.22 -6.38
C HIS A 423 -39.33 10.55 -5.18
N ARG A 424 -40.28 11.50 -5.32
CA ARG A 424 -41.15 11.93 -4.20
C ARG A 424 -41.88 10.78 -3.55
N ARG A 425 -42.48 9.90 -4.35
CA ARG A 425 -43.24 8.75 -3.84
C ARG A 425 -42.38 7.81 -3.02
N ALA A 426 -41.18 7.49 -3.50
CA ALA A 426 -40.25 6.60 -2.80
C ALA A 426 -39.76 7.23 -1.48
N ALA A 427 -39.48 8.54 -1.48
CA ALA A 427 -39.13 9.28 -0.27
C ALA A 427 -40.28 9.29 0.74
N GLY A 428 -41.51 9.56 0.30
CA GLY A 428 -42.70 9.51 1.15
C GLY A 428 -42.91 8.14 1.80
N VAL A 429 -42.84 7.06 1.03
CA VAL A 429 -42.91 5.69 1.60
C VAL A 429 -41.83 5.46 2.65
N THR A 430 -40.59 5.87 2.37
CA THR A 430 -39.47 5.73 3.31
C THR A 430 -39.72 6.47 4.63
N ALA A 431 -40.35 7.65 4.59
CA ALA A 431 -40.70 8.42 5.78
C ALA A 431 -41.94 7.88 6.51
N ALA A 432 -42.90 7.30 5.78
CA ALA A 432 -44.14 6.76 6.36
C ALA A 432 -43.92 5.46 7.13
N ASP A 433 -43.01 4.59 6.67
CA ASP A 433 -42.83 3.26 7.22
C ASP A 433 -42.57 3.24 8.75
N PRO A 434 -41.60 4.01 9.30
CA PRO A 434 -41.37 4.03 10.75
C PRO A 434 -42.58 4.51 11.56
N LEU A 435 -43.35 5.45 11.03
CA LEU A 435 -44.56 5.97 11.68
C LEU A 435 -45.66 4.91 11.68
N GLN A 436 -45.83 4.21 10.57
CA GLN A 436 -46.78 3.10 10.47
C GLN A 436 -46.46 2.00 11.49
N ASP A 437 -45.19 1.69 11.65
CA ASP A 437 -44.72 0.68 12.60
C ASP A 437 -45.08 1.07 14.04
N ILE A 438 -44.87 2.34 14.42
CA ILE A 438 -45.24 2.87 15.75
C ILE A 438 -46.75 2.75 15.96
N VAL A 439 -47.55 3.24 15.01
CA VAL A 439 -49.02 3.25 15.11
C VAL A 439 -49.63 1.85 15.20
N ASN A 440 -48.96 0.85 14.61
CA ASN A 440 -49.41 -0.54 14.66
C ASN A 440 -49.11 -1.22 16.01
N HIS A 441 -48.10 -0.75 16.75
CA HIS A 441 -47.59 -1.44 17.94
C HIS A 441 -47.77 -0.65 19.24
N THR A 442 -47.98 0.66 19.17
CA THR A 442 -48.00 1.57 20.32
C THR A 442 -49.30 2.37 20.32
N PRO A 443 -50.17 2.20 21.34
CA PRO A 443 -51.35 3.04 21.49
C PRO A 443 -50.93 4.49 21.80
N LEU A 444 -51.14 5.40 20.85
CA LEU A 444 -50.82 6.82 21.00
C LEU A 444 -52.01 7.62 21.57
N PRO A 445 -51.76 8.74 22.28
CA PRO A 445 -52.83 9.68 22.65
C PRO A 445 -53.61 10.13 21.42
N ALA A 446 -54.93 10.31 21.53
CA ALA A 446 -55.82 10.52 20.38
C ALA A 446 -55.39 11.66 19.44
N GLU A 447 -54.93 12.80 19.98
CA GLU A 447 -54.45 13.94 19.20
C GLU A 447 -53.14 13.61 18.43
N VAL A 448 -52.23 12.87 19.06
CA VAL A 448 -50.98 12.43 18.44
C VAL A 448 -51.23 11.34 17.40
N ASP A 449 -52.08 10.36 17.70
CA ASP A 449 -52.47 9.30 16.76
C ASP A 449 -53.08 9.90 15.48
N ALA A 450 -53.99 10.87 15.63
CA ALA A 450 -54.57 11.61 14.50
C ALA A 450 -53.50 12.32 13.66
N ALA A 451 -52.59 13.06 14.30
CA ALA A 451 -51.53 13.79 13.62
C ALA A 451 -50.56 12.85 12.86
N VAL A 452 -50.14 11.74 13.49
CA VAL A 452 -49.24 10.76 12.89
C VAL A 452 -49.91 10.03 11.72
N ARG A 453 -51.19 9.64 11.83
CA ARG A 453 -51.94 9.02 10.73
C ARG A 453 -52.12 9.98 9.55
N ALA A 454 -52.46 11.24 9.81
CA ALA A 454 -52.55 12.26 8.77
C ALA A 454 -51.21 12.44 8.04
N LEU A 455 -50.09 12.37 8.76
CA LEU A 455 -48.75 12.44 8.20
C LEU A 455 -48.42 11.22 7.32
N ILE A 456 -48.76 10.00 7.77
CA ILE A 456 -48.63 8.76 6.98
C ILE A 456 -49.42 8.87 5.67
N ASP A 457 -50.66 9.35 5.74
CA ASP A 457 -51.53 9.51 4.57
C ASP A 457 -50.97 10.54 3.59
N ALA A 458 -50.44 11.67 4.11
CA ALA A 458 -49.77 12.67 3.29
C ALA A 458 -48.54 12.09 2.58
N TYR A 459 -47.68 11.36 3.29
CA TYR A 459 -46.51 10.72 2.70
C TYR A 459 -46.83 9.66 1.64
N ARG A 460 -47.99 9.02 1.73
CA ARG A 460 -48.45 8.00 0.77
C ARG A 460 -49.29 8.59 -0.37
N SER A 461 -49.63 9.87 -0.31
CA SER A 461 -50.40 10.56 -1.35
C SER A 461 -49.65 10.57 -2.70
N PRO A 462 -50.35 10.33 -3.83
CA PRO A 462 -49.73 10.38 -5.16
C PRO A 462 -49.21 11.77 -5.55
N GLU A 463 -49.68 12.85 -4.91
CA GLU A 463 -49.26 14.22 -5.22
C GLU A 463 -48.08 14.73 -4.36
N GLY A 464 -47.79 14.04 -3.25
CA GLY A 464 -46.80 14.47 -2.26
C GLY A 464 -47.34 15.52 -1.30
#